data_AF-A0A7J5Z180-F1
#
_entry.id   AF-A0A7J5Z180-F1
#
_cell.length_a   1.000
_cell.length_b   1.000
_cell.length_c   1.000
_cell.angle_alpha   90.00
_cell.angle_beta   90.00
_cell.angle_gamma   90.00
#
_symmetry.space_group_name_H-M   'P 1'
#
loop_
_entity.id
_entity.type
_entity.pdbx_description
1 polymer ?
#
loop_
_entity_poly.entity_id
_entity_poly.type
_entity_poly.pdbx_seq_one_letter_code
_entity_poly.pdbx_strand_id
1 'polypeptide(L)'
;MSEKRKGDDSSSAIKKKMRTYLESYLNLGFMEGTDKTRPECVICREKLANDSMKPCKMKRHQQTMHPETMASNCELQLLEKLGKGPFAIQLDETTTVADEAVLIVYRLQGVESNIIQCKEALDAFVRKLEYRVGKMERGELQQFPLLLKQSRNNPETVPVSVRREFIRHMNALQKEMKSRFADIDEYVSKELWVLDPFIAKVEDVEYLDCEDELTDIQADSLSKKYFQEKGLQQFWIVKGPSLAPKLTLHATTRIILSTTYLSETAFSALVAIKTKARNTLDVPNDFRLAVTR
;
A
#
# COMPACT_ATOMS: atom_id res chain seq x y z
N MET A 1 -40.81 -69.77 33.08
CA MET A 1 -42.19 -69.28 32.89
C MET A 1 -42.07 -67.84 32.40
N SER A 2 -42.04 -67.64 31.08
CA SER A 2 -43.20 -67.22 30.25
C SER A 2 -43.42 -65.70 30.35
N GLU A 3 -42.75 -64.88 29.52
CA GLU A 3 -43.18 -64.37 28.19
C GLU A 3 -44.21 -63.22 28.18
N LYS A 4 -43.72 -62.04 27.74
CA LYS A 4 -44.24 -61.04 26.77
C LYS A 4 -45.55 -60.28 26.97
N ARG A 5 -45.46 -58.93 26.84
CA ARG A 5 -45.73 -58.09 25.63
C ARG A 5 -45.38 -56.62 25.97
N LYS A 6 -44.47 -55.88 25.30
CA LYS A 6 -44.28 -55.37 23.91
C LYS A 6 -44.70 -53.88 23.76
N GLY A 7 -43.78 -53.06 23.25
CA GLY A 7 -43.96 -51.71 22.69
C GLY A 7 -43.12 -50.66 23.43
N ASP A 8 -42.31 -49.81 22.81
CA ASP A 8 -41.81 -49.67 21.45
C ASP A 8 -40.56 -48.78 21.51
N ASP A 9 -39.75 -48.89 20.48
CA ASP A 9 -38.45 -48.27 20.25
C ASP A 9 -38.46 -46.72 20.32
N SER A 10 -37.39 -46.12 20.86
CA SER A 10 -36.73 -44.92 20.31
C SER A 10 -35.68 -44.35 21.25
N SER A 11 -34.43 -44.70 20.95
CA SER A 11 -33.25 -43.96 21.37
C SER A 11 -33.40 -42.46 21.08
N SER A 12 -33.28 -41.61 22.09
CA SER A 12 -32.96 -40.19 21.87
C SER A 12 -31.84 -39.74 22.81
N ALA A 13 -30.62 -39.77 22.27
CA ALA A 13 -29.50 -39.03 22.83
C ALA A 13 -29.90 -37.55 22.96
N ILE A 14 -29.86 -37.00 24.17
CA ILE A 14 -30.15 -35.59 24.44
C ILE A 14 -29.09 -34.74 23.72
N LYS A 15 -29.39 -34.28 22.50
CA LYS A 15 -28.54 -33.33 21.77
C LYS A 15 -28.46 -32.05 22.61
N LYS A 16 -27.26 -31.70 23.09
CA LYS A 16 -27.02 -30.39 23.75
C LYS A 16 -27.49 -29.28 22.80
N LYS A 17 -28.53 -28.52 23.22
CA LYS A 17 -29.02 -27.37 22.46
C LYS A 17 -27.89 -26.36 22.29
N MET A 18 -27.39 -26.23 21.06
CA MET A 18 -26.46 -25.17 20.69
C MET A 18 -27.18 -23.83 20.69
N ARG A 19 -26.54 -22.81 21.25
CA ARG A 19 -27.06 -21.44 21.22
C ARG A 19 -26.89 -20.88 19.82
N THR A 20 -27.93 -20.27 19.30
CA THR A 20 -27.87 -19.52 18.05
C THR A 20 -27.39 -18.10 18.35
N TYR A 21 -26.74 -17.50 17.38
CA TYR A 21 -26.30 -16.12 17.50
C TYR A 21 -27.51 -15.18 17.62
N LEU A 22 -27.40 -14.17 18.49
CA LEU A 22 -28.37 -13.08 18.58
C LEU A 22 -27.67 -11.78 18.22
N GLU A 23 -28.33 -10.95 17.42
CA GLU A 23 -27.80 -9.66 16.98
C GLU A 23 -27.43 -8.74 18.16
N SER A 24 -28.13 -8.87 19.29
CA SER A 24 -27.82 -8.20 20.56
C SER A 24 -26.40 -8.45 21.10
N TYR A 25 -25.69 -9.47 20.60
CA TYR A 25 -24.31 -9.78 20.98
C TYR A 25 -23.27 -8.86 20.33
N LEU A 26 -23.64 -8.14 19.26
CA LEU A 26 -22.83 -7.05 18.70
C LEU A 26 -22.54 -5.96 19.74
N ASN A 27 -23.54 -5.65 20.58
CA ASN A 27 -23.40 -4.67 21.68
C ASN A 27 -22.43 -5.13 22.77
N LEU A 28 -22.04 -6.41 22.75
CA LEU A 28 -21.04 -6.98 23.65
C LEU A 28 -19.68 -7.16 22.95
N GLY A 29 -19.55 -6.70 21.69
CA GLY A 29 -18.31 -6.75 20.91
C GLY A 29 -18.08 -8.06 20.14
N PHE A 30 -19.14 -8.81 19.81
CA PHE A 30 -19.03 -10.09 19.11
C PHE A 30 -19.94 -10.17 17.89
N MET A 31 -19.43 -10.74 16.82
CA MET A 31 -20.15 -10.99 15.56
C MET A 31 -20.39 -12.49 15.33
N GLU A 32 -21.31 -12.83 14.42
CA GLU A 32 -21.57 -14.21 14.04
C GLU A 32 -20.37 -14.75 13.26
N GLY A 33 -19.73 -15.82 13.75
CA GLY A 33 -18.62 -16.44 13.04
C GLY A 33 -19.11 -17.12 11.75
N THR A 34 -18.18 -17.35 10.82
CA THR A 34 -18.43 -17.99 9.50
C THR A 34 -19.24 -19.28 9.57
N ASP A 35 -19.13 -19.99 10.69
CA ASP A 35 -19.71 -21.31 10.90
C ASP A 35 -21.08 -21.23 11.58
N LYS A 36 -21.64 -20.02 11.78
CA LYS A 36 -22.93 -19.65 12.43
C LYS A 36 -23.17 -20.17 13.85
N THR A 37 -22.21 -20.94 14.36
CA THR A 37 -22.32 -21.70 15.61
C THR A 37 -21.36 -21.19 16.67
N ARG A 38 -20.46 -20.27 16.31
CA ARG A 38 -19.41 -19.75 17.19
C ARG A 38 -19.36 -18.23 17.07
N PRO A 39 -19.37 -17.48 18.17
CA PRO A 39 -19.23 -16.03 18.14
C PRO A 39 -17.76 -15.68 17.95
N GLU A 40 -17.50 -14.61 17.20
CA GLU A 40 -16.16 -14.09 16.94
C GLU A 40 -16.01 -12.71 17.57
N CYS A 41 -14.94 -12.48 18.32
CA CYS A 41 -14.68 -11.16 18.91
C CYS A 41 -14.33 -10.17 17.80
N VAL A 42 -14.99 -9.01 17.76
CA VAL A 42 -14.77 -8.00 16.71
C VAL A 42 -13.38 -7.35 16.83
N ILE A 43 -12.78 -7.40 18.02
CA ILE A 43 -11.51 -6.71 18.31
C ILE A 43 -10.31 -7.63 18.05
N CYS A 44 -10.27 -8.82 18.66
CA CYS A 44 -9.15 -9.76 18.49
C CYS A 44 -9.38 -10.85 17.44
N ARG A 45 -10.58 -10.93 16.84
CA ARG A 45 -10.99 -11.98 15.89
C ARG A 45 -10.91 -13.41 16.43
N GLU A 46 -10.89 -13.57 17.76
CA GLU A 46 -10.89 -14.89 18.38
C GLU A 46 -12.28 -15.53 18.26
N LYS A 47 -12.35 -16.71 17.62
CA LYS A 47 -13.55 -17.53 17.55
C LYS A 47 -13.77 -18.28 18.87
N LEU A 48 -14.75 -17.87 19.65
CA LEU A 48 -15.05 -18.54 20.92
C LEU A 48 -15.92 -19.80 20.71
N ALA A 49 -15.98 -20.67 21.70
CA ALA A 49 -16.88 -21.83 21.70
C ALA A 49 -18.35 -21.39 21.79
N ASN A 50 -19.29 -22.21 21.31
CA ASN A 50 -20.74 -21.93 21.38
C ASN A 50 -21.21 -21.63 22.81
N ASP A 51 -20.69 -22.36 23.80
CA ASP A 51 -20.99 -22.18 25.22
C ASP A 51 -20.54 -20.82 25.79
N SER A 52 -19.65 -20.12 25.07
CA SER A 52 -19.19 -18.78 25.41
C SER A 52 -20.13 -17.68 24.92
N MET A 53 -21.19 -17.99 24.14
CA MET A 53 -22.25 -17.03 23.76
C MET A 53 -23.14 -16.59 24.93
N LYS A 54 -22.88 -17.06 26.15
CA LYS A 54 -23.54 -16.51 27.33
C LYS A 54 -23.06 -15.07 27.54
N PRO A 55 -23.96 -14.07 27.63
CA PRO A 55 -23.58 -12.66 27.77
C PRO A 55 -22.57 -12.37 28.88
N CYS A 56 -22.65 -13.09 30.01
CA CYS A 56 -21.69 -12.96 31.10
C CYS A 56 -20.27 -13.41 30.74
N LYS A 57 -20.11 -14.45 29.91
CA LYS A 57 -18.80 -14.93 29.44
C LYS A 57 -18.23 -14.03 28.35
N MET A 58 -19.09 -13.48 27.50
CA MET A 58 -18.72 -12.51 26.46
C MET A 58 -18.22 -11.21 27.09
N LYS A 59 -18.96 -10.67 28.07
CA LYS A 59 -18.53 -9.53 28.88
C LYS A 59 -17.24 -9.82 29.63
N ARG A 60 -17.09 -11.02 30.20
CA ARG A 60 -15.84 -11.41 30.86
C ARG A 60 -14.66 -11.44 29.89
N HIS A 61 -14.83 -11.97 28.68
CA HIS A 61 -13.79 -11.94 27.65
C HIS A 61 -13.41 -10.50 27.30
N GLN A 62 -14.37 -9.59 27.12
CA GLN A 62 -14.09 -8.15 26.93
C GLN A 62 -13.33 -7.56 28.13
N GLN A 63 -13.72 -7.90 29.36
CA GLN A 63 -13.06 -7.40 30.57
C GLN A 63 -11.64 -7.92 30.76
N THR A 64 -11.36 -9.17 30.36
CA THR A 64 -10.05 -9.80 30.56
C THR A 64 -9.11 -9.60 29.38
N MET A 65 -9.64 -9.52 28.15
CA MET A 65 -8.86 -9.41 26.92
C MET A 65 -8.84 -8.00 26.34
N HIS A 66 -9.85 -7.18 26.67
CA HIS A 66 -10.02 -5.79 26.18
C HIS A 66 -10.40 -4.80 27.30
N PRO A 67 -9.66 -4.77 28.42
CA PRO A 67 -9.99 -3.92 29.57
C PRO A 67 -10.09 -2.43 29.20
N GLU A 68 -9.40 -1.98 28.15
CA GLU A 68 -9.48 -0.61 27.61
C GLU A 68 -10.86 -0.22 27.01
N THR A 69 -11.72 -1.18 26.68
CA THR A 69 -13.03 -0.91 26.04
C THR A 69 -14.20 -0.71 26.99
N MET A 70 -14.03 -1.05 28.28
CA MET A 70 -15.09 -0.91 29.28
C MET A 70 -15.05 0.43 30.04
N ALA A 71 -14.04 1.27 29.80
CA ALA A 71 -13.72 2.36 30.71
C ALA A 71 -14.10 3.79 30.27
N SER A 72 -14.28 4.15 28.99
CA SER A 72 -14.64 5.55 28.62
C SER A 72 -15.10 5.75 27.18
N ASN A 73 -16.03 6.70 27.00
CA ASN A 73 -16.61 7.28 25.79
C ASN A 73 -15.87 6.99 24.45
N CYS A 74 -16.52 6.26 23.52
CA CYS A 74 -15.97 5.95 22.19
C CYS A 74 -15.54 7.21 21.42
N GLU A 75 -16.17 8.36 21.65
CA GLU A 75 -15.77 9.63 21.04
C GLU A 75 -14.41 10.11 21.57
N LEU A 76 -14.17 10.00 22.88
CA LEU A 76 -12.87 10.32 23.48
C LEU A 76 -11.81 9.29 23.13
N GLN A 77 -12.15 8.01 23.02
CA GLN A 77 -11.23 6.98 22.54
C GLN A 77 -10.90 7.14 21.05
N LEU A 78 -11.88 7.55 20.23
CA LEU A 78 -11.63 7.95 18.85
C LEU A 78 -10.74 9.18 18.82
N LEU A 79 -11.04 10.27 19.53
CA LEU A 79 -10.22 11.48 19.59
C LEU A 79 -8.81 11.22 20.13
N GLU A 80 -8.65 10.34 21.11
CA GLU A 80 -7.36 9.96 21.68
C GLU A 80 -6.57 9.06 20.72
N LYS A 81 -7.22 8.09 20.04
CA LYS A 81 -6.58 7.27 19.00
C LYS A 81 -6.26 8.09 17.74
N LEU A 82 -7.11 9.05 17.39
CA LEU A 82 -6.93 10.00 16.29
C LEU A 82 -5.78 10.99 16.60
N GLY A 83 -5.65 11.41 17.87
CA GLY A 83 -4.60 12.30 18.33
C GLY A 83 -3.24 11.62 18.54
N LYS A 84 -3.22 10.29 18.80
CA LYS A 84 -1.99 9.51 19.08
C LYS A 84 -1.51 8.63 17.91
N GLY A 85 -2.34 8.38 16.89
CA GLY A 85 -2.03 7.44 15.79
C GLY A 85 -1.96 8.08 14.40
N PRO A 86 -1.14 7.55 13.47
CA PRO A 86 -1.13 7.98 12.06
C PRO A 86 -2.38 7.46 11.33
N PHE A 87 -3.49 8.18 11.47
CA PHE A 87 -4.83 7.78 10.98
C PHE A 87 -4.99 7.78 9.44
N ALA A 88 -4.03 8.29 8.67
CA ALA A 88 -4.12 8.29 7.21
C ALA A 88 -4.40 6.87 6.63
N ILE A 89 -4.04 5.82 7.37
CA ILE A 89 -3.95 4.43 6.93
C ILE A 89 -5.26 3.61 7.01
N GLN A 90 -6.40 4.06 7.52
CA GLN A 90 -7.52 3.10 7.82
C GLN A 90 -8.92 3.41 7.27
N LEU A 91 -9.06 4.24 6.23
CA LEU A 91 -10.39 4.65 5.73
C LEU A 91 -10.95 3.89 4.51
N ASP A 92 -10.23 2.93 3.92
CA ASP A 92 -10.74 2.14 2.79
C ASP A 92 -10.00 0.80 2.64
N GLU A 93 -10.70 -0.29 2.27
CA GLU A 93 -10.10 -1.58 1.88
C GLU A 93 -9.46 -1.53 0.48
N THR A 94 -9.77 -0.51 -0.34
CA THR A 94 -9.15 -0.26 -1.65
C THR A 94 -8.24 0.97 -1.71
N THR A 95 -8.15 1.72 -0.60
CA THR A 95 -7.46 3.02 -0.48
C THR A 95 -7.11 3.30 0.99
N THR A 96 -6.57 2.33 1.71
CA THR A 96 -5.76 2.77 2.84
C THR A 96 -4.65 3.63 2.24
N VAL A 97 -4.30 4.77 2.84
CA VAL A 97 -3.06 5.48 2.44
C VAL A 97 -1.89 4.50 2.47
N ALA A 98 -1.95 3.45 3.29
CA ALA A 98 -1.05 2.31 3.23
C ALA A 98 -1.11 1.55 1.90
N ASP A 99 -2.25 1.19 1.31
CA ASP A 99 -2.34 0.45 0.05
C ASP A 99 -1.93 1.30 -1.16
N GLU A 100 -2.26 2.60 -1.18
CA GLU A 100 -1.73 3.49 -2.22
C GLU A 100 -0.25 3.81 -2.02
N ALA A 101 0.23 3.95 -0.77
CA ALA A 101 1.65 4.07 -0.47
C ALA A 101 2.40 2.77 -0.80
N VAL A 102 1.80 1.60 -0.57
CA VAL A 102 2.32 0.29 -0.94
C VAL A 102 2.30 0.14 -2.46
N LEU A 103 1.27 0.60 -3.16
CA LEU A 103 1.22 0.62 -4.63
C LEU A 103 2.27 1.58 -5.22
N ILE A 104 2.55 2.70 -4.55
CA ILE A 104 3.67 3.57 -4.89
C ILE A 104 4.96 2.80 -4.66
N VAL A 105 5.17 2.20 -3.49
CA VAL A 105 6.35 1.36 -3.21
C VAL A 105 6.51 0.29 -4.30
N TYR A 106 5.45 -0.41 -4.72
CA TYR A 106 5.49 -1.37 -5.84
C TYR A 106 5.81 -0.71 -7.19
N ARG A 107 5.28 0.47 -7.49
CA ARG A 107 5.63 1.23 -8.72
C ARG A 107 7.07 1.75 -8.69
N LEU A 108 7.57 2.10 -7.51
CA LEU A 108 8.95 2.51 -7.27
C LEU A 108 9.91 1.31 -7.34
N GLN A 109 9.42 0.10 -7.08
CA GLN A 109 10.15 -1.17 -7.08
C GLN A 109 10.06 -1.95 -8.42
N GLY A 110 9.78 -1.26 -9.54
CA GLY A 110 9.80 -1.88 -10.87
C GLY A 110 11.23 -2.08 -11.37
N VAL A 111 11.46 -3.17 -12.13
CA VAL A 111 12.77 -3.48 -12.75
C VAL A 111 13.23 -2.38 -13.73
N GLU A 112 12.29 -1.63 -14.30
CA GLU A 112 12.55 -0.56 -15.27
C GLU A 112 12.17 0.85 -14.77
N SER A 113 11.82 1.00 -13.49
CA SER A 113 11.40 2.30 -12.96
C SER A 113 12.59 3.26 -12.88
N ASN A 114 12.50 4.45 -13.49
CA ASN A 114 13.52 5.50 -13.35
C ASN A 114 13.12 6.54 -12.28
N ILE A 115 14.07 7.37 -11.85
CA ILE A 115 13.84 8.35 -10.76
C ILE A 115 12.72 9.35 -11.08
N ILE A 116 12.51 9.64 -12.36
CA ILE A 116 11.51 10.60 -12.81
C ILE A 116 10.12 9.98 -12.75
N GLN A 117 9.96 8.73 -13.23
CA GLN A 117 8.71 7.96 -13.06
C GLN A 117 8.36 7.78 -11.58
N CYS A 118 9.38 7.58 -10.74
CA CYS A 118 9.22 7.52 -9.30
C CYS A 118 8.65 8.84 -8.74
N LYS A 119 9.21 9.97 -9.19
CA LYS A 119 8.75 11.31 -8.82
C LYS A 119 7.33 11.60 -9.33
N GLU A 120 7.01 11.25 -10.56
CA GLU A 120 5.67 11.40 -11.13
C GLU A 120 4.62 10.61 -10.35
N ALA A 121 4.94 9.38 -9.93
CA ALA A 121 4.07 8.57 -9.10
C ALA A 121 3.82 9.20 -7.73
N LEU A 122 4.87 9.76 -7.11
CA LEU A 122 4.78 10.52 -5.87
C LEU A 122 3.89 11.76 -6.03
N ASP A 123 4.07 12.54 -7.11
CA ASP A 123 3.28 13.74 -7.38
C ASP A 123 1.82 13.43 -7.65
N ALA A 124 1.55 12.34 -8.37
CA ALA A 124 0.19 11.85 -8.57
C ALA A 124 -0.48 11.49 -7.24
N PHE A 125 0.26 10.89 -6.32
CA PHE A 125 -0.25 10.56 -4.99
C PHE A 125 -0.53 11.80 -4.15
N VAL A 126 0.40 12.75 -4.09
CA VAL A 126 0.22 14.02 -3.40
C VAL A 126 -1.03 14.75 -3.92
N ARG A 127 -1.25 14.79 -5.24
CA ARG A 127 -2.46 15.35 -5.86
C ARG A 127 -3.74 14.60 -5.48
N LYS A 128 -3.68 13.27 -5.34
CA LYS A 128 -4.83 12.48 -4.83
C LYS A 128 -5.17 12.83 -3.39
N LEU A 129 -4.17 13.07 -2.53
CA LEU A 129 -4.41 13.52 -1.15
C LEU A 129 -5.15 14.87 -1.15
N GLU A 130 -4.67 15.84 -1.93
CA GLU A 130 -5.30 17.15 -2.11
C GLU A 130 -6.76 17.03 -2.58
N TYR A 131 -6.98 16.19 -3.60
CA TYR A 131 -8.31 15.94 -4.13
C TYR A 131 -9.27 15.38 -3.06
N ARG A 132 -8.82 14.42 -2.24
CA ARG A 132 -9.62 13.82 -1.17
C ARG A 132 -9.90 14.80 -0.04
N VAL A 133 -8.95 15.66 0.32
CA VAL A 133 -9.16 16.76 1.28
C VAL A 133 -10.29 17.67 0.79
N GLY A 134 -10.22 18.14 -0.45
CA GLY A 134 -11.26 19.01 -1.01
C GLY A 134 -12.63 18.34 -1.10
N LYS A 135 -12.70 17.02 -1.33
CA LYS A 135 -13.97 16.28 -1.31
C LYS A 135 -14.54 16.17 0.10
N MET A 136 -13.70 15.93 1.10
CA MET A 136 -14.10 15.87 2.50
C MET A 136 -14.64 17.23 3.00
N GLU A 137 -14.00 18.33 2.59
CA GLU A 137 -14.44 19.71 2.91
C GLU A 137 -15.82 20.02 2.34
N ARG A 138 -16.10 19.59 1.10
CA ARG A 138 -17.40 19.74 0.45
C ARG A 138 -18.46 18.75 0.92
N GLY A 139 -18.12 17.82 1.83
CA GLY A 139 -19.04 16.77 2.29
C GLY A 139 -19.34 15.70 1.23
N GLU A 140 -18.55 15.62 0.16
CA GLU A 140 -18.75 14.67 -0.92
C GLU A 140 -18.13 13.32 -0.56
N LEU A 141 -18.96 12.39 -0.05
CA LEU A 141 -18.49 11.10 0.47
C LEU A 141 -18.29 10.01 -0.60
N GLN A 142 -18.52 10.30 -1.89
CA GLN A 142 -18.42 9.30 -2.96
C GLN A 142 -17.03 8.69 -3.12
N GLN A 143 -15.99 9.42 -2.70
CA GLN A 143 -14.59 8.96 -2.71
C GLN A 143 -14.22 8.17 -1.44
N PHE A 144 -15.17 7.93 -0.54
CA PHE A 144 -14.98 7.24 0.74
C PHE A 144 -16.05 6.17 0.95
N PRO A 145 -16.01 5.03 0.22
CA PRO A 145 -17.09 4.04 0.21
C PRO A 145 -17.44 3.49 1.61
N LEU A 146 -16.45 3.28 2.48
CA LEU A 146 -16.68 2.82 3.85
C LEU A 146 -17.34 3.89 4.71
N LEU A 147 -16.87 5.14 4.61
CA LEU A 147 -17.47 6.26 5.34
C LEU A 147 -18.88 6.54 4.84
N LEU A 148 -19.11 6.42 3.53
CA LEU A 148 -20.42 6.55 2.88
C LEU A 148 -21.40 5.46 3.35
N LYS A 149 -20.93 4.21 3.46
CA LYS A 149 -21.69 3.08 4.00
C LYS A 149 -22.06 3.32 5.47
N GLN A 150 -21.11 3.78 6.28
CA GLN A 150 -21.31 4.04 7.70
C GLN A 150 -22.20 5.26 7.95
N SER A 151 -22.14 6.26 7.06
CA SER A 151 -22.95 7.47 7.10
C SER A 151 -24.36 7.29 6.54
N ARG A 152 -24.72 6.07 6.08
CA ARG A 152 -25.99 5.77 5.41
C ARG A 152 -26.28 6.74 4.25
N ASN A 153 -25.26 7.11 3.50
CA ASN A 153 -25.32 8.10 2.42
C ASN A 153 -25.69 9.53 2.85
N ASN A 154 -25.64 9.87 4.14
CA ASN A 154 -25.91 11.23 4.63
C ASN A 154 -24.61 11.91 5.11
N PRO A 155 -24.10 12.92 4.38
CA PRO A 155 -22.89 13.67 4.75
C PRO A 155 -22.93 14.34 6.13
N GLU A 156 -24.12 14.70 6.61
CA GLU A 156 -24.30 15.38 7.90
C GLU A 156 -24.08 14.44 9.10
N THR A 157 -24.11 13.12 8.88
CA THR A 157 -23.87 12.13 9.94
C THR A 157 -22.39 11.97 10.27
N VAL A 158 -21.48 12.51 9.45
CA VAL A 158 -20.05 12.52 9.75
C VAL A 158 -19.75 13.65 10.72
N PRO A 159 -19.26 13.36 11.95
CA PRO A 159 -18.98 14.40 12.93
C PRO A 159 -17.95 15.40 12.42
N VAL A 160 -18.16 16.68 12.71
CA VAL A 160 -17.23 17.77 12.34
C VAL A 160 -15.83 17.52 12.89
N SER A 161 -15.73 16.91 14.08
CA SER A 161 -14.47 16.50 14.70
C SER A 161 -13.69 15.50 13.84
N VAL A 162 -14.36 14.47 13.31
CA VAL A 162 -13.76 13.46 12.42
C VAL A 162 -13.33 14.09 11.10
N ARG A 163 -14.17 14.95 10.51
CA ARG A 163 -13.84 15.67 9.27
C ARG A 163 -12.57 16.51 9.44
N ARG A 164 -12.52 17.30 10.50
CA ARG A 164 -11.36 18.15 10.83
C ARG A 164 -10.09 17.33 11.01
N GLU A 165 -10.20 16.20 11.68
CA GLU A 165 -9.06 15.35 11.97
C GLU A 165 -8.53 14.61 10.73
N PHE A 166 -9.42 14.14 9.86
CA PHE A 166 -9.04 13.64 8.55
C PHE A 166 -8.26 14.68 7.74
N ILE A 167 -8.80 15.90 7.64
CA ILE A 167 -8.15 17.01 6.90
C ILE A 167 -6.78 17.31 7.50
N ARG A 168 -6.68 17.38 8.84
CA ARG A 168 -5.42 17.60 9.56
C ARG A 168 -4.37 16.55 9.20
N HIS A 169 -4.73 15.26 9.25
CA HIS A 169 -3.80 14.16 8.94
C HIS A 169 -3.38 14.15 7.48
N MET A 170 -4.32 14.34 6.55
CA MET A 170 -4.01 14.34 5.12
C MET A 170 -3.11 15.51 4.73
N ASN A 171 -3.36 16.71 5.29
CA ASN A 171 -2.50 17.87 5.07
C ASN A 171 -1.11 17.69 5.71
N ALA A 172 -1.02 17.06 6.90
CA ALA A 172 0.25 16.75 7.53
C ALA A 172 1.07 15.78 6.67
N LEU A 173 0.45 14.70 6.18
CA LEU A 173 1.09 13.74 5.28
C LEU A 173 1.54 14.39 3.97
N GLN A 174 0.69 15.22 3.36
CA GLN A 174 1.02 15.94 2.14
C GLN A 174 2.22 16.86 2.35
N LYS A 175 2.26 17.59 3.47
CA LYS A 175 3.39 18.45 3.85
C LYS A 175 4.66 17.62 4.07
N GLU A 176 4.57 16.50 4.75
CA GLU A 176 5.69 15.59 4.99
C GLU A 176 6.24 15.03 3.67
N MET A 177 5.37 14.55 2.77
CA MET A 177 5.77 14.04 1.45
C MET A 177 6.47 15.13 0.63
N LYS A 178 5.87 16.33 0.52
CA LYS A 178 6.51 17.45 -0.19
C LYS A 178 7.85 17.84 0.43
N SER A 179 7.95 17.86 1.76
CA SER A 179 9.19 18.21 2.46
C SER A 179 10.29 17.16 2.32
N ARG A 180 9.91 15.87 2.32
CA ARG A 180 10.87 14.74 2.29
C ARG A 180 11.54 14.57 0.94
N PHE A 181 10.87 15.00 -0.13
CA PHE A 181 11.32 14.81 -1.51
C PHE A 181 11.56 16.15 -2.24
N ALA A 182 11.69 17.25 -1.48
CA ALA A 182 11.93 18.59 -2.03
C ALA A 182 13.30 18.69 -2.74
N ASP A 183 14.28 17.91 -2.30
CA ASP A 183 15.57 17.76 -2.95
C ASP A 183 15.45 17.08 -4.32
N ILE A 184 14.55 16.10 -4.44
CA ILE A 184 14.26 15.41 -5.70
C ILE A 184 13.57 16.36 -6.69
N ASP A 185 12.72 17.29 -6.24
CA ASP A 185 12.07 18.27 -7.12
C ASP A 185 13.08 19.10 -7.93
N GLU A 186 14.08 19.67 -7.25
CA GLU A 186 15.12 20.47 -7.90
C GLU A 186 15.99 19.60 -8.82
N TYR A 187 16.33 18.40 -8.34
CA TYR A 187 17.15 17.44 -9.08
C TYR A 187 16.47 16.97 -10.38
N VAL A 188 15.23 16.49 -10.30
CA VAL A 188 14.47 15.98 -11.47
C VAL A 188 14.22 17.10 -12.49
N SER A 189 13.96 18.33 -12.04
CA SER A 189 13.72 19.46 -12.94
C SER A 189 14.92 19.76 -13.86
N LYS A 190 16.15 19.55 -13.38
CA LYS A 190 17.40 19.75 -14.14
C LYS A 190 17.78 18.56 -15.03
N GLU A 191 17.04 17.46 -14.93
CA GLU A 191 17.37 16.19 -15.58
C GLU A 191 16.28 15.71 -16.55
N LEU A 192 15.30 16.56 -16.85
CA LEU A 192 14.24 16.24 -17.82
C LEU A 192 14.77 15.89 -19.21
N TRP A 193 15.95 16.43 -19.59
CA TRP A 193 16.63 16.10 -20.85
C TRP A 193 16.97 14.61 -20.97
N VAL A 194 17.10 13.89 -19.84
CA VAL A 194 17.35 12.45 -19.84
C VAL A 194 16.17 11.69 -20.41
N LEU A 195 14.92 12.12 -20.13
CA LEU A 195 13.72 11.44 -20.61
C LEU A 195 13.55 11.56 -22.12
N ASP A 196 13.80 12.76 -22.64
CA ASP A 196 13.68 13.04 -24.07
C ASP A 196 14.73 14.08 -24.49
N PRO A 197 15.89 13.62 -24.98
CA PRO A 197 16.94 14.53 -25.44
C PRO A 197 16.54 15.28 -26.71
N PHE A 198 15.47 14.89 -27.42
CA PHE A 198 15.04 15.52 -28.68
C PHE A 198 14.15 16.75 -28.48
N ILE A 199 13.66 16.99 -27.26
CA ILE A 199 12.91 18.20 -26.89
C ILE A 199 13.63 19.04 -25.83
N ALA A 200 14.75 18.53 -25.30
CA ALA A 200 15.60 19.22 -24.35
C ALA A 200 16.17 20.51 -24.94
N LYS A 201 16.39 21.51 -24.08
CA LYS A 201 17.08 22.72 -24.48
C LYS A 201 18.58 22.55 -24.25
N VAL A 202 19.38 23.29 -25.01
CA VAL A 202 20.85 23.23 -24.88
C VAL A 202 21.30 23.72 -23.51
N GLU A 203 20.59 24.69 -22.94
CA GLU A 203 20.85 25.21 -21.59
C GLU A 203 20.63 24.15 -20.50
N ASP A 204 19.87 23.08 -20.78
CA ASP A 204 19.61 22.00 -19.82
C ASP A 204 20.83 21.10 -19.60
N VAL A 205 21.87 21.19 -20.44
CA VAL A 205 23.10 20.38 -20.35
C VAL A 205 24.39 21.20 -20.26
N GLU A 206 24.30 22.54 -20.21
CA GLU A 206 25.45 23.44 -20.14
C GLU A 206 26.32 23.17 -18.89
N TYR A 207 25.70 22.84 -17.75
CA TYR A 207 26.43 22.47 -16.52
C TYR A 207 27.25 21.18 -16.64
N LEU A 208 27.06 20.42 -17.72
CA LEU A 208 27.79 19.20 -18.03
C LEU A 208 28.83 19.42 -19.14
N ASP A 209 28.94 20.61 -19.73
CA ASP A 209 29.65 20.88 -20.99
C ASP A 209 29.38 19.77 -22.04
N CYS A 210 28.11 19.57 -22.39
CA CYS A 210 27.62 18.55 -23.33
C CYS A 210 26.68 19.12 -24.41
N GLU A 211 26.74 20.43 -24.67
CA GLU A 211 25.89 21.17 -25.60
C GLU A 211 26.02 20.65 -27.04
N ASP A 212 27.27 20.43 -27.47
CA ASP A 212 27.58 19.87 -28.79
C ASP A 212 27.05 18.44 -28.92
N GLU A 213 27.27 17.59 -27.90
CA GLU A 213 26.79 16.21 -27.89
C GLU A 213 25.25 16.12 -27.92
N LEU A 214 24.55 17.01 -27.21
CA LEU A 214 23.09 17.09 -27.28
C LEU A 214 22.63 17.55 -28.65
N THR A 215 23.30 18.55 -29.24
CA THR A 215 22.99 19.06 -30.58
C THR A 215 23.17 17.98 -31.65
N ASP A 216 24.24 17.19 -31.56
CA ASP A 216 24.51 16.05 -32.45
C ASP A 216 23.42 14.98 -32.36
N ILE A 217 22.97 14.64 -31.14
CA ILE A 217 21.82 13.74 -30.95
C ILE A 217 20.57 14.33 -31.62
N GLN A 218 20.28 15.60 -31.39
CA GLN A 218 19.07 16.26 -31.89
C GLN A 218 19.04 16.36 -33.41
N ALA A 219 20.20 16.51 -34.06
CA ALA A 219 20.33 16.54 -35.51
C ALA A 219 20.14 15.16 -36.17
N ASP A 220 20.39 14.07 -35.45
CA ASP A 220 20.27 12.71 -35.99
C ASP A 220 18.82 12.20 -36.00
N SER A 221 18.18 12.33 -37.17
CA SER A 221 16.83 11.85 -37.43
C SER A 221 16.66 10.32 -37.28
N LEU A 222 17.72 9.52 -37.53
CA LEU A 222 17.67 8.07 -37.35
C LEU A 222 17.64 7.72 -35.87
N SER A 223 18.43 8.42 -35.07
CA SER A 223 18.44 8.30 -33.61
C SER A 223 17.10 8.71 -33.01
N LYS A 224 16.48 9.78 -33.51
CA LYS A 224 15.13 10.18 -33.11
C LYS A 224 14.10 9.08 -33.37
N LYS A 225 14.14 8.47 -34.55
CA LYS A 225 13.25 7.35 -34.91
C LYS A 225 13.51 6.14 -34.01
N TYR A 226 14.78 5.80 -33.76
CA TYR A 226 15.16 4.71 -32.86
C TYR A 226 14.64 4.91 -31.44
N PHE A 227 14.78 6.13 -30.89
CA PHE A 227 14.26 6.50 -29.58
C PHE A 227 12.73 6.31 -29.51
N GLN A 228 11.99 6.76 -30.53
CA GLN A 228 10.54 6.59 -30.59
C GLN A 228 10.11 5.11 -30.70
N GLU A 229 10.88 4.28 -31.40
CA GLU A 229 10.56 2.86 -31.61
C GLU A 229 10.98 1.95 -30.45
N LYS A 230 12.11 2.25 -29.78
CA LYS A 230 12.74 1.37 -28.79
C LYS A 230 12.70 1.91 -27.37
N GLY A 231 12.40 3.20 -27.21
CA GLY A 231 12.30 3.86 -25.92
C GLY A 231 13.63 4.31 -25.32
N LEU A 232 13.49 4.95 -24.17
CA LEU A 232 14.52 5.65 -23.42
C LEU A 232 15.76 4.80 -23.08
N GLN A 233 15.55 3.67 -22.41
CA GLN A 233 16.64 2.84 -21.90
C GLN A 233 17.50 2.29 -23.04
N GLN A 234 16.85 1.78 -24.08
CA GLN A 234 17.53 1.20 -25.24
C GLN A 234 18.32 2.27 -26.02
N PHE A 235 17.78 3.48 -26.11
CA PHE A 235 18.47 4.61 -26.74
C PHE A 235 19.80 4.93 -26.02
N TRP A 236 19.75 5.19 -24.71
CA TRP A 236 20.95 5.55 -23.95
C TRP A 236 21.95 4.40 -23.82
N ILE A 237 21.51 3.15 -23.81
CA ILE A 237 22.41 1.99 -23.69
C ILE A 237 23.09 1.65 -25.02
N VAL A 238 22.37 1.72 -26.15
CA VAL A 238 22.88 1.23 -27.44
C VAL A 238 23.35 2.32 -28.38
N LYS A 239 22.65 3.46 -28.44
CA LYS A 239 22.99 4.57 -29.35
C LYS A 239 23.82 5.64 -28.67
N GLY A 240 23.48 5.97 -27.43
CA GLY A 240 24.14 6.97 -26.62
C GLY A 240 25.68 6.91 -26.66
N PRO A 241 26.32 5.76 -26.34
CA PRO A 241 27.78 5.71 -26.19
C PRO A 241 28.55 6.03 -27.48
N SER A 242 27.93 5.81 -28.64
CA SER A 242 28.53 6.10 -29.94
C SER A 242 28.30 7.52 -30.43
N LEU A 243 27.25 8.19 -29.96
CA LEU A 243 26.84 9.52 -30.43
C LEU A 243 27.29 10.63 -29.47
N ALA A 244 27.16 10.37 -28.18
CA ALA A 244 27.29 11.36 -27.12
C ALA A 244 27.81 10.67 -25.84
N PRO A 245 29.10 10.27 -25.80
CA PRO A 245 29.63 9.45 -24.73
C PRO A 245 29.57 10.12 -23.35
N LYS A 246 29.84 11.44 -23.25
CA LYS A 246 29.83 12.16 -21.99
C LYS A 246 28.40 12.31 -21.48
N LEU A 247 27.48 12.76 -22.33
CA LEU A 247 26.07 12.92 -22.02
C LEU A 247 25.42 11.58 -21.65
N THR A 248 25.79 10.51 -22.35
CA THR A 248 25.29 9.16 -22.08
C THR A 248 25.74 8.62 -20.73
N LEU A 249 26.98 8.89 -20.32
CA LEU A 249 27.44 8.54 -18.98
C LEU A 249 26.55 9.20 -17.92
N HIS A 250 26.23 10.48 -18.10
CA HIS A 250 25.31 11.18 -17.19
C HIS A 250 23.90 10.59 -17.25
N ALA A 251 23.32 10.36 -18.43
CA ALA A 251 21.98 9.80 -18.57
C ALA A 251 21.84 8.40 -17.93
N THR A 252 22.80 7.50 -18.18
CA THR A 252 22.76 6.13 -17.68
C THR A 252 22.81 6.05 -16.15
N THR A 253 23.63 6.88 -15.49
CA THR A 253 23.65 6.95 -14.01
C THR A 253 22.29 7.34 -13.40
N ARG A 254 21.45 8.06 -14.15
CA ARG A 254 20.14 8.58 -13.69
C ARG A 254 18.98 7.61 -13.96
N ILE A 255 19.16 6.73 -14.94
CA ILE A 255 18.14 5.76 -15.38
C ILE A 255 18.22 4.43 -14.60
N ILE A 256 19.42 4.00 -14.19
CA ILE A 256 19.66 2.58 -13.82
C ILE A 256 19.34 2.24 -12.34
N LEU A 257 19.36 3.19 -11.40
CA LEU A 257 19.19 2.89 -9.97
C LEU A 257 18.32 3.92 -9.24
N SER A 258 17.04 3.99 -9.59
CA SER A 258 16.07 4.86 -8.94
C SER A 258 15.73 4.44 -7.51
N THR A 259 15.82 3.14 -7.20
CA THR A 259 15.57 2.58 -5.86
C THR A 259 16.55 1.47 -5.50
N THR A 260 16.59 1.11 -4.22
CA THR A 260 17.36 -0.04 -3.73
C THR A 260 16.79 -1.38 -4.18
N TYR A 261 15.68 -1.43 -4.92
CA TYR A 261 14.98 -2.66 -5.28
C TYR A 261 15.85 -3.70 -5.99
N LEU A 262 16.63 -3.28 -6.99
CA LEU A 262 17.53 -4.19 -7.70
C LEU A 262 18.62 -4.74 -6.76
N SER A 263 19.10 -3.90 -5.83
CA SER A 263 20.03 -4.33 -4.79
C SER A 263 19.38 -5.30 -3.80
N GLU A 264 18.18 -5.01 -3.32
CA GLU A 264 17.41 -5.87 -2.40
C GLU A 264 17.05 -7.21 -3.03
N THR A 265 16.70 -7.22 -4.32
CA THR A 265 16.44 -8.43 -5.09
C THR A 265 17.70 -9.27 -5.24
N ALA A 266 18.83 -8.63 -5.57
CA ALA A 266 20.13 -9.29 -5.62
C ALA A 266 20.51 -9.88 -4.25
N PHE A 267 20.43 -9.10 -3.17
CA PHE A 267 20.72 -9.61 -1.83
C PHE A 267 19.78 -10.75 -1.41
N SER A 268 18.50 -10.69 -1.76
CA SER A 268 17.54 -11.76 -1.52
C SER A 268 17.92 -13.05 -2.27
N ALA A 269 18.32 -12.93 -3.55
CA ALA A 269 18.83 -14.06 -4.32
C ALA A 269 20.10 -14.66 -3.70
N LEU A 270 21.05 -13.81 -3.29
CA LEU A 270 22.29 -14.24 -2.63
C LEU A 270 22.01 -14.98 -1.32
N VAL A 271 21.07 -14.47 -0.50
CA VAL A 271 20.65 -15.12 0.74
C VAL A 271 19.99 -16.47 0.43
N ALA A 272 19.13 -16.55 -0.57
CA ALA A 272 18.49 -17.81 -0.96
C ALA A 272 19.52 -18.87 -1.39
N ILE A 273 20.52 -18.48 -2.19
CA ILE A 273 21.62 -19.35 -2.60
C ILE A 273 22.44 -19.80 -1.38
N LYS A 274 22.81 -18.87 -0.49
CA LYS A 274 23.65 -19.17 0.69
C LYS A 274 22.94 -19.95 1.80
N THR A 275 21.61 -19.96 1.83
CA THR A 275 20.84 -20.61 2.90
C THR A 275 20.13 -21.87 2.39
N LYS A 276 19.16 -21.70 1.48
CA LYS A 276 18.26 -22.77 1.03
C LYS A 276 18.90 -23.68 0.00
N ALA A 277 19.73 -23.13 -0.88
CA ALA A 277 20.34 -23.86 -2.00
C ALA A 277 21.86 -24.05 -1.85
N ARG A 278 22.38 -23.89 -0.62
CA ARG A 278 23.83 -23.87 -0.33
C ARG A 278 24.57 -25.12 -0.80
N ASN A 279 23.89 -26.26 -0.79
CA ASN A 279 24.47 -27.55 -1.15
C ASN A 279 24.27 -27.91 -2.63
N THR A 280 23.52 -27.10 -3.37
CA THR A 280 23.12 -27.39 -4.76
C THR A 280 23.58 -26.34 -5.76
N LEU A 281 23.82 -25.11 -5.32
CA LEU A 281 24.17 -23.98 -6.17
C LEU A 281 25.53 -23.38 -5.76
N ASP A 282 26.29 -23.00 -6.77
CA ASP A 282 27.57 -22.30 -6.66
C ASP A 282 27.35 -20.79 -6.67
N VAL A 283 27.77 -20.13 -5.58
CA VAL A 283 27.47 -18.72 -5.35
C VAL A 283 27.92 -17.81 -6.50
N PRO A 284 29.17 -17.86 -7.01
CA PRO A 284 29.61 -16.95 -8.06
C PRO A 284 28.83 -17.07 -9.37
N ASN A 285 28.52 -18.29 -9.82
CA ASN A 285 27.88 -18.52 -11.12
C ASN A 285 26.35 -18.38 -11.04
N ASP A 286 25.72 -18.99 -10.04
CA ASP A 286 24.26 -18.98 -9.92
C ASP A 286 23.74 -17.62 -9.47
N PHE A 287 24.53 -16.87 -8.70
CA PHE A 287 24.18 -15.48 -8.37
C PHE A 287 24.15 -14.60 -9.62
N ARG A 288 25.16 -14.70 -10.50
CA ARG A 288 25.20 -13.95 -11.75
C ARG A 288 23.98 -14.26 -12.61
N LEU A 289 23.63 -15.54 -12.75
CA LEU A 289 22.42 -15.95 -13.47
C LEU A 289 21.14 -15.40 -12.82
N ALA A 290 21.04 -15.41 -11.49
CA ALA A 290 19.86 -14.92 -10.78
C ALA A 290 19.63 -13.41 -10.91
N VAL A 291 20.69 -12.61 -11.10
CA VAL A 291 20.61 -11.15 -11.26
C VAL A 291 20.60 -10.68 -12.72
N THR A 292 20.83 -11.57 -13.68
CA THR A 292 20.75 -11.26 -15.12
C THR A 292 19.34 -11.61 -15.60
N ARG A 293 18.47 -10.60 -15.75
CA ARG A 293 17.14 -10.73 -16.39
C ARG A 293 17.05 -9.84 -17.62
#